data_AF-A0A970G3F8-F1
#
_entry.id   AF-A0A970G3F8-F1
#
_cell.length_a   1.000
_cell.length_b   1.000
_cell.length_c   1.000
_cell.angle_alpha   90.00
_cell.angle_beta   90.00
_cell.angle_gamma   90.00
#
_symmetry.space_group_name_H-M   'P 1'
#
loop_
_entity.id
_entity.type
_entity.pdbx_description
1 polymer ?
#
loop_
_entity_poly.entity_id
_entity_poly.type
_entity_poly.pdbx_seq_one_letter_code
_entity_poly.pdbx_strand_id
1 'polypeptide(L)'
;MKPTRKPARLDPLAGQLRALLKGRGFIRRDLFRRALFVSDYAHRQDALTTAALDSLLRENGWQVQRENGLTLVDLPYEGYQTLFSSIARSQGEPRAIGLSALFARHETAFLPNMLSDARQALLQWDAEEEGALNTQAGAALAVALREKTPVPSYYPLLLNTYKEADGC
;
A
#
# COMPACT_ATOMS: atom_id res chain seq x y z
N MET A 1 7.56 -14.05 27.62
CA MET A 1 7.10 -14.26 26.24
C MET A 1 7.39 -12.99 25.45
N LYS A 2 8.16 -13.06 24.35
CA LYS A 2 8.29 -11.91 23.44
C LYS A 2 6.93 -11.73 22.76
N PRO A 3 6.35 -10.52 22.68
CA PRO A 3 5.11 -10.31 21.96
C PRO A 3 5.34 -10.70 20.49
N THR A 4 4.66 -11.77 20.05
CA THR A 4 4.56 -12.13 18.65
C THR A 4 3.76 -11.03 17.96
N ARG A 5 4.47 -10.07 17.35
CA ARG A 5 3.85 -9.03 16.53
C ARG A 5 3.01 -9.72 15.45
N LYS A 6 1.71 -9.43 15.40
CA LYS A 6 0.82 -9.88 14.32
C LYS A 6 1.48 -9.51 12.98
N PRO A 7 1.56 -10.44 12.01
CA PRO A 7 2.13 -10.12 10.71
C PRO A 7 1.33 -8.95 10.13
N ALA A 8 2.04 -7.90 9.72
CA ALA A 8 1.43 -6.74 9.11
C ALA A 8 0.96 -7.10 7.70
N ARG A 9 -0.07 -6.41 7.20
CA ARG A 9 -0.84 -6.84 6.02
C ARG A 9 -0.01 -6.87 4.73
N LEU A 10 1.05 -6.06 4.64
CA LEU A 10 2.01 -6.02 3.53
C LEU A 10 3.25 -6.91 3.72
N ASP A 11 3.31 -7.73 4.77
CA ASP A 11 4.42 -8.66 4.98
C ASP A 11 4.64 -9.66 3.83
N PRO A 12 3.60 -10.16 3.13
CA PRO A 12 3.80 -11.00 1.94
C PRO A 12 4.62 -10.29 0.84
N LEU A 13 4.33 -9.01 0.56
CA LEU A 13 5.07 -8.21 -0.41
C LEU A 13 6.51 -7.97 0.05
N ALA A 14 6.70 -7.65 1.34
CA ALA A 14 8.04 -7.53 1.91
C ALA A 14 8.83 -8.85 1.84
N GLY A 15 8.15 -9.99 1.98
CA GLY A 15 8.72 -11.32 1.81
C GLY A 15 9.23 -11.57 0.39
N GLN A 16 8.44 -11.20 -0.63
CA GLN A 16 8.86 -11.28 -2.03
C GLN A 16 10.12 -10.45 -2.30
N LEU A 17 10.17 -9.21 -1.80
CA LEU A 17 11.36 -8.35 -1.92
C LEU A 17 12.59 -8.95 -1.24
N ARG A 18 12.44 -9.50 -0.03
CA ARG A 18 13.55 -10.15 0.68
C ARG A 18 14.08 -11.38 -0.07
N ALA A 19 13.18 -12.15 -0.70
CA ALA A 19 13.55 -13.31 -1.51
C ALA A 19 14.34 -12.88 -2.76
N LEU A 20 13.87 -11.85 -3.49
CA LEU A 20 14.57 -11.31 -4.66
C LEU A 20 15.96 -10.77 -4.31
N LEU A 21 16.06 -10.02 -3.21
CA LEU A 21 17.32 -9.45 -2.75
C LEU A 21 18.25 -10.46 -2.07
N LYS A 22 17.76 -11.68 -1.77
CA LYS A 22 18.49 -12.73 -1.05
C LYS A 22 19.08 -12.23 0.27
N GLY A 23 18.30 -11.42 1.00
CA GLY A 23 18.73 -10.82 2.28
C GLY A 23 19.77 -9.70 2.18
N ARG A 24 20.10 -9.21 0.98
CA ARG A 24 20.96 -8.04 0.82
C ARG A 24 20.18 -6.77 1.20
N GLY A 25 20.56 -6.19 2.33
CA GLY A 25 19.91 -4.99 2.87
C GLY A 25 18.63 -5.26 3.64
N PHE A 26 18.12 -4.24 4.30
CA PHE A 26 16.83 -4.33 4.99
C PHE A 26 15.67 -4.09 4.04
N ILE A 27 14.47 -4.51 4.42
CA ILE A 27 13.20 -4.09 3.80
C ILE A 27 12.29 -3.59 4.91
N ARG A 28 11.94 -2.31 4.87
CA ARG A 28 11.04 -1.63 5.83
C ARG A 28 9.99 -0.82 5.06
N ARG A 29 8.87 -0.50 5.71
CA ARG A 29 7.89 0.44 5.15
C ARG A 29 8.52 1.83 5.08
N ASP A 30 8.20 2.61 4.05
CA ASP A 30 8.64 4.00 4.00
C ASP A 30 7.78 4.85 4.95
N LEU A 31 8.39 5.37 6.01
CA LEU A 31 7.69 6.24 6.97
C LEU A 31 7.31 7.59 6.33
N PHE A 32 8.05 8.01 5.31
CA PHE A 32 7.77 9.23 4.54
C PHE A 32 6.76 9.01 3.42
N ARG A 33 6.27 7.78 3.23
CA ARG A 33 5.20 7.41 2.28
C ARG A 33 5.48 7.79 0.83
N ARG A 34 6.76 7.87 0.43
CA ARG A 34 7.19 8.12 -0.95
C ARG A 34 7.15 6.86 -1.81
N ALA A 35 7.32 5.70 -1.17
CA ALA A 35 7.18 4.36 -1.74
C ALA A 35 6.56 3.40 -0.71
N LEU A 36 6.17 2.18 -1.10
CA LEU A 36 5.74 1.18 -0.12
C LEU A 36 6.88 0.73 0.78
N PHE A 37 8.07 0.56 0.21
CA PHE A 37 9.23 0.05 0.94
C PHE A 37 10.49 0.90 0.72
N VAL A 38 11.38 0.82 1.70
CA VAL A 38 12.73 1.33 1.65
C VAL A 38 13.73 0.22 1.94
N SER A 39 14.88 0.29 1.26
CA SER A 39 16.01 -0.60 1.45
C SER A 39 17.34 0.14 1.34
N ASP A 40 18.38 -0.38 1.99
CA ASP A 40 19.75 0.11 1.90
C ASP A 40 20.66 -0.78 1.06
N TYR A 41 20.13 -1.76 0.31
CA TYR A 41 20.96 -2.77 -0.36
C TYR A 41 22.07 -2.19 -1.24
N ALA A 42 21.84 -1.04 -1.89
CA ALA A 42 22.85 -0.43 -2.76
C ALA A 42 24.01 0.21 -2.03
N HIS A 43 23.85 0.60 -0.77
CA HIS A 43 24.99 1.06 0.05
C HIS A 43 25.90 -0.07 0.47
N ARG A 44 25.38 -1.29 0.45
CA ARG A 44 26.09 -2.47 0.96
C ARG A 44 26.82 -3.22 -0.13
N GLN A 45 26.67 -2.84 -1.40
CA GLN A 45 27.14 -3.60 -2.55
C GLN A 45 27.90 -2.67 -3.50
N ASP A 46 28.71 -3.26 -4.37
CA ASP A 46 29.33 -2.53 -5.48
C ASP A 46 28.30 -2.09 -6.53
N ALA A 47 28.71 -1.21 -7.45
CA ALA A 47 27.84 -0.64 -8.46
C ALA A 47 27.27 -1.69 -9.44
N LEU A 48 28.05 -2.73 -9.76
CA LEU A 48 27.66 -3.75 -10.74
C LEU A 48 26.60 -4.68 -10.13
N THR A 49 26.82 -5.11 -8.89
CA THR A 49 25.84 -5.88 -8.12
C THR A 49 24.56 -5.07 -7.89
N THR A 50 24.69 -3.77 -7.59
CA THR A 50 23.54 -2.88 -7.41
C THR A 50 22.71 -2.77 -8.68
N ALA A 51 23.34 -2.56 -9.84
CA ALA A 51 22.65 -2.48 -11.12
C ALA A 51 21.91 -3.80 -11.44
N ALA A 52 22.53 -4.96 -11.16
CA ALA A 52 21.89 -6.26 -11.35
C ALA A 52 20.67 -6.46 -10.46
N LEU A 53 20.72 -6.03 -9.18
CA LEU A 53 19.58 -6.09 -8.27
C LEU A 53 18.46 -5.14 -8.70
N ASP A 54 18.80 -3.94 -9.19
CA ASP A 54 17.82 -2.98 -9.69
C ASP A 54 17.09 -3.53 -10.92
N SER A 55 17.81 -4.18 -11.85
CA SER A 55 17.21 -4.86 -13.00
C SER A 55 16.31 -6.01 -12.56
N LEU A 56 16.77 -6.86 -11.65
CA LEU A 56 15.98 -7.98 -11.11
C LEU A 56 14.65 -7.50 -10.49
N LEU A 57 14.68 -6.41 -9.71
CA LEU A 57 13.46 -5.83 -9.14
C LEU A 57 12.51 -5.32 -10.22
N ARG A 58 13.02 -4.60 -11.23
CA ARG A 58 12.21 -4.08 -12.34
C ARG A 58 11.59 -5.20 -13.20
N GLU A 59 12.36 -6.25 -13.48
CA GLU A 59 11.88 -7.45 -14.19
C GLU A 59 10.76 -8.17 -13.43
N ASN A 60 10.73 -8.03 -12.10
CA ASN A 60 9.67 -8.56 -11.23
C ASN A 60 8.57 -7.52 -10.93
N GLY A 61 8.48 -6.46 -11.73
CA GLY A 61 7.37 -5.49 -11.69
C GLY A 61 7.50 -4.42 -10.60
N TRP A 62 8.67 -4.23 -9.99
CA TRP A 62 8.89 -3.18 -9.01
C TRP A 62 9.46 -1.90 -9.64
N GLN A 63 8.98 -0.75 -9.16
CA GLN A 63 9.60 0.54 -9.41
C GLN A 63 10.72 0.78 -8.40
N VAL A 64 11.88 1.22 -8.88
CA VAL A 64 13.08 1.42 -8.06
C VAL A 64 13.59 2.84 -8.28
N GLN A 65 13.64 3.62 -7.21
CA GLN A 65 14.17 4.98 -7.19
C GLN A 65 15.27 5.15 -6.13
N ARG A 66 16.14 6.13 -6.33
CA ARG A 66 17.26 6.46 -5.44
C ARG A 66 17.02 7.79 -4.79
N GLU A 67 17.05 7.85 -3.46
CA GLU A 67 16.89 9.10 -2.74
C GLU A 67 17.65 9.08 -1.42
N ASN A 68 18.49 10.09 -1.18
CA ASN A 68 19.27 10.26 0.07
C ASN A 68 20.01 9.00 0.51
N GLY A 69 20.50 8.25 -0.47
CA GLY A 69 21.14 6.99 -0.17
C GLY A 69 20.18 5.91 0.37
N LEU A 70 18.94 5.86 -0.07
CA LEU A 70 18.10 4.69 0.09
C LEU A 70 17.56 4.28 -1.27
N THR A 71 17.28 3.00 -1.40
CA THR A 71 16.42 2.50 -2.46
C THR A 71 14.97 2.65 -2.01
N LEU A 72 14.19 3.44 -2.73
CA LEU A 72 12.73 3.42 -2.64
C LEU A 72 12.21 2.35 -3.59
N VAL A 73 11.38 1.45 -3.09
CA VAL A 73 10.82 0.32 -3.85
C VAL A 73 9.31 0.37 -3.78
N ASP A 74 8.67 0.46 -4.94
CA ASP A 74 7.24 0.68 -5.06
C ASP A 74 6.59 -0.16 -6.15
N LEU A 75 5.25 -0.19 -6.18
CA LEU A 75 4.50 -0.79 -7.26
C LEU A 75 4.14 0.24 -8.35
N PRO A 76 4.11 -0.17 -9.63
CA PRO A 76 3.48 0.62 -10.68
C PRO A 76 1.95 0.63 -10.49
N TYR A 77 1.25 1.45 -11.27
CA TYR A 77 -0.21 1.59 -11.22
C TYR A 77 -0.94 0.24 -11.32
N GLU A 78 -0.53 -0.60 -12.26
CA GLU A 78 -1.10 -1.93 -12.50
C GLU A 78 -0.84 -2.88 -11.32
N GLY A 79 0.29 -2.69 -10.63
CA GLY A 79 0.62 -3.40 -9.39
C GLY A 79 -0.35 -3.06 -8.26
N TYR A 80 -0.68 -1.78 -8.10
CA TYR A 80 -1.72 -1.34 -7.14
C TYR A 80 -3.10 -1.88 -7.50
N GLN A 81 -3.49 -1.86 -8.78
CA GLN A 81 -4.75 -2.44 -9.23
C GLN A 81 -4.85 -3.93 -8.86
N THR A 82 -3.78 -4.68 -9.11
CA THR A 82 -3.70 -6.11 -8.80
C THR A 82 -3.79 -6.34 -7.28
N LEU A 83 -3.08 -5.54 -6.50
CA LEU A 83 -3.08 -5.63 -5.04
C LEU A 83 -4.48 -5.33 -4.46
N PHE A 84 -5.11 -4.23 -4.83
CA PHE A 84 -6.45 -3.90 -4.36
C PHE A 84 -7.47 -4.96 -4.79
N SER A 85 -7.37 -5.49 -6.00
CA SER A 85 -8.22 -6.60 -6.45
C SER A 85 -8.00 -7.89 -5.66
N SER A 86 -6.77 -8.17 -5.23
CA SER A 86 -6.45 -9.29 -4.35
C SER A 86 -7.02 -9.09 -2.95
N ILE A 87 -6.88 -7.88 -2.39
CA ILE A 87 -7.42 -7.54 -1.08
C ILE A 87 -8.95 -7.66 -1.09
N ALA A 88 -9.62 -7.14 -2.13
CA ALA A 88 -11.08 -7.24 -2.27
C ALA A 88 -11.56 -8.69 -2.29
N ARG A 89 -10.88 -9.57 -3.03
CA ARG A 89 -11.19 -11.01 -3.06
C ARG A 89 -10.99 -11.69 -1.70
N SER A 90 -10.04 -11.23 -0.89
CA SER A 90 -9.78 -11.82 0.43
C SER A 90 -10.75 -11.39 1.53
N GLN A 91 -11.40 -10.23 1.38
CA GLN A 91 -12.26 -9.65 2.42
C GLN A 91 -13.74 -10.06 2.31
N GLY A 92 -14.14 -10.76 1.25
CA GLY A 92 -15.54 -11.15 1.04
C GLY A 92 -16.45 -9.98 0.70
N GLU A 93 -17.75 -10.10 0.95
CA GLU A 93 -18.72 -9.05 0.64
C GLU A 93 -18.53 -7.81 1.54
N PRO A 94 -18.44 -6.61 0.95
CA PRO A 94 -18.22 -5.40 1.72
C PRO A 94 -19.43 -5.03 2.58
N ARG A 95 -19.19 -4.73 3.86
CA ARG A 95 -20.19 -4.12 4.73
C ARG A 95 -20.15 -2.61 4.53
N ALA A 96 -21.15 -2.08 3.83
CA ALA A 96 -21.34 -0.65 3.65
C ALA A 96 -21.81 0.01 4.96
N ILE A 97 -20.86 0.37 5.84
CA ILE A 97 -21.12 1.08 7.11
C ILE A 97 -20.32 2.39 7.19
N GLY A 98 -20.89 3.40 7.87
CA GLY A 98 -20.22 4.68 8.08
C GLY A 98 -19.73 5.32 6.77
N LEU A 99 -18.45 5.68 6.71
CA LEU A 99 -17.87 6.33 5.54
C LEU A 99 -17.84 5.40 4.30
N SER A 100 -17.64 4.08 4.45
CA SER A 100 -17.68 3.15 3.31
C SER A 100 -19.06 3.13 2.63
N ALA A 101 -20.13 3.31 3.41
CA ALA A 101 -21.49 3.42 2.89
C ALA A 101 -21.72 4.68 2.05
N LEU A 102 -21.04 5.78 2.36
CA LEU A 102 -21.10 7.00 1.56
C LEU A 102 -20.40 6.78 0.22
N PHE A 103 -19.21 6.19 0.21
CA PHE A 103 -18.49 5.83 -1.02
C PHE A 103 -19.34 4.93 -1.94
N ALA A 104 -20.09 3.97 -1.38
CA ALA A 104 -20.95 3.07 -2.15
C ALA A 104 -22.11 3.76 -2.89
N ARG A 105 -22.43 5.03 -2.55
CA ARG A 105 -23.49 5.82 -3.21
C ARG A 105 -22.99 6.64 -4.40
N HIS A 106 -21.69 6.63 -4.65
CA HIS A 106 -21.06 7.44 -5.69
C HIS A 106 -20.33 6.56 -6.70
N GLU A 107 -20.12 7.08 -7.90
CA GLU A 107 -19.25 6.45 -8.88
C GLU A 107 -17.83 6.37 -8.31
N THR A 108 -17.24 5.18 -8.35
CA THR A 108 -15.89 4.94 -7.84
C THR A 108 -14.92 4.58 -8.95
N ALA A 109 -13.68 5.06 -8.86
CA ALA A 109 -12.61 4.68 -9.77
C ALA A 109 -11.26 4.63 -9.04
N PHE A 110 -10.33 3.87 -9.59
CA PHE A 110 -8.91 4.05 -9.30
C PHE A 110 -8.26 4.59 -10.57
N LEU A 111 -7.62 5.75 -10.49
CA LEU A 111 -7.02 6.46 -11.62
C LEU A 111 -5.53 6.69 -11.39
N PRO A 112 -4.69 6.82 -12.44
CA PRO A 112 -3.24 6.97 -12.28
C PRO A 112 -2.79 8.16 -11.41
N ASN A 113 -3.53 9.28 -11.44
CA ASN A 113 -3.25 10.46 -10.62
C ASN A 113 -3.50 10.22 -9.11
N MET A 114 -4.14 9.11 -8.73
CA MET A 114 -4.43 8.77 -7.34
C MET A 114 -3.33 7.96 -6.67
N LEU A 115 -2.22 7.62 -7.35
CA LEU A 115 -1.21 6.70 -6.84
C LEU A 115 -0.60 7.13 -5.50
N SER A 116 -0.27 8.41 -5.36
CA SER A 116 0.31 8.92 -4.11
C SER A 116 -0.65 8.77 -2.94
N ASP A 117 -1.93 9.07 -3.16
CA ASP A 117 -2.98 8.97 -2.14
C ASP A 117 -3.28 7.49 -1.80
N ALA A 118 -3.35 6.63 -2.82
CA ALA A 118 -3.55 5.20 -2.68
C ALA A 118 -2.42 4.51 -1.89
N ARG A 119 -1.16 4.88 -2.16
CA ARG A 119 0.00 4.41 -1.40
C ARG A 119 -0.11 4.80 0.07
N GLN A 120 -0.43 6.06 0.33
CA GLN A 120 -0.57 6.58 1.67
C GLN A 120 -1.69 5.85 2.44
N ALA A 121 -2.86 5.69 1.81
CA ALA A 121 -3.99 4.96 2.40
C ALA A 121 -3.62 3.50 2.69
N LEU A 122 -2.90 2.84 1.78
CA LEU A 122 -2.45 1.46 1.96
C LEU A 122 -1.44 1.32 3.10
N LEU A 123 -0.52 2.28 3.27
CA LEU A 123 0.42 2.28 4.40
C LEU A 123 -0.26 2.54 5.74
N GLN A 124 -1.26 3.43 5.80
CA GLN A 124 -2.10 3.62 6.99
C GLN A 124 -2.87 2.35 7.33
N TRP A 125 -3.40 1.67 6.31
CA TRP A 125 -4.10 0.40 6.47
C TRP A 125 -3.19 -0.73 6.95
N ASP A 126 -1.94 -0.80 6.48
CA ASP A 126 -0.91 -1.74 6.96
C ASP A 126 -0.50 -1.45 8.41
N ALA A 127 -0.49 -0.17 8.80
CA ALA A 127 -0.13 0.30 10.14
C ALA A 127 -1.31 0.32 11.13
N GLU A 128 -2.51 -0.08 10.71
CA GLU A 128 -3.75 -0.04 11.50
C GLU A 128 -4.09 1.38 12.02
N GLU A 129 -3.71 2.42 11.27
CA GLU A 129 -3.98 3.84 11.58
C GLU A 129 -5.41 4.24 11.15
N GLU A 130 -6.43 3.61 11.73
CA GLU A 130 -7.83 3.77 11.32
C GLU A 130 -8.32 5.23 11.32
N GLY A 131 -7.96 6.01 12.34
CA GLY A 131 -8.36 7.43 12.44
C GLY A 131 -7.76 8.27 11.32
N ALA A 132 -6.50 8.02 10.96
CA ALA A 132 -5.82 8.72 9.87
C ALA A 132 -6.41 8.32 8.52
N LEU A 133 -6.69 7.03 8.33
CA LEU A 133 -7.33 6.50 7.11
C LEU A 133 -8.75 7.08 6.93
N ASN A 134 -9.56 7.12 7.99
CA ASN A 134 -10.91 7.71 7.95
C ASN A 134 -10.87 9.22 7.64
N THR A 135 -9.95 9.95 8.26
CA THR A 135 -9.78 11.39 8.02
C THR A 135 -9.42 11.66 6.55
N GLN A 136 -8.46 10.90 6.01
CA GLN A 136 -8.03 11.02 4.63
C GLN A 136 -9.14 10.64 3.64
N ALA A 137 -9.84 9.54 3.89
CA ALA A 137 -10.98 9.11 3.08
C ALA A 137 -12.11 10.16 3.07
N GLY A 138 -12.39 10.79 4.22
CA GLY A 138 -13.40 11.84 4.32
C GLY A 138 -13.01 13.09 3.52
N ALA A 139 -11.74 13.49 3.59
CA ALA A 139 -11.21 14.59 2.80
C ALA A 139 -11.27 14.29 1.29
N ALA A 140 -10.86 13.08 0.88
CA ALA A 140 -10.89 12.66 -0.52
C ALA A 140 -12.33 12.61 -1.07
N LEU A 141 -13.30 12.13 -0.27
CA LEU A 141 -14.72 12.16 -0.62
C LEU A 141 -15.21 13.60 -0.82
N ALA A 142 -14.90 14.51 0.11
CA ALA A 142 -15.33 15.91 0.02
C ALA A 142 -14.75 16.61 -1.22
N VAL A 143 -13.49 16.34 -1.58
CA VAL A 143 -12.85 16.86 -2.79
C VAL A 143 -13.54 16.32 -4.03
N ALA A 144 -13.71 15.00 -4.15
CA ALA A 144 -14.33 14.37 -5.31
C ALA A 144 -15.77 14.86 -5.55
N LEU A 145 -16.55 15.04 -4.48
CA LEU A 145 -17.92 15.59 -4.58
C LEU A 145 -17.93 17.05 -5.04
N ARG A 146 -16.99 17.87 -4.56
CA ARG A 146 -16.86 19.27 -4.97
C ARG A 146 -16.46 19.39 -6.45
N GLU A 147 -15.53 18.54 -6.88
CA GLU A 147 -14.98 18.54 -8.23
C GLU A 147 -15.81 17.71 -9.22
N LYS A 148 -16.84 17.00 -8.73
CA LYS A 148 -17.69 16.08 -9.50
C LYS A 148 -16.87 15.01 -10.24
N THR A 149 -15.85 14.49 -9.57
CA THR A 149 -15.00 13.40 -10.06
C THR A 149 -15.36 12.08 -9.36
N PRO A 150 -15.02 10.93 -9.96
CA PRO A 150 -15.20 9.65 -9.30
C PRO A 150 -14.46 9.59 -7.97
N VAL A 151 -15.10 9.01 -6.94
CA VAL A 151 -14.46 8.83 -5.62
C VAL A 151 -13.44 7.69 -5.67
N PRO A 152 -12.34 7.74 -4.90
CA PRO A 152 -11.33 6.70 -4.99
C PRO A 152 -11.84 5.33 -4.51
N SER A 153 -11.77 4.31 -5.37
CA SER A 153 -12.37 2.99 -5.11
C SER A 153 -11.64 2.15 -4.06
N TYR A 154 -10.40 2.49 -3.71
CA TYR A 154 -9.63 1.79 -2.69
C TYR A 154 -10.03 2.17 -1.26
N TYR A 155 -10.63 3.34 -1.00
CA TYR A 155 -11.07 3.69 0.36
C TYR A 155 -12.14 2.74 0.93
N PRO A 156 -13.27 2.45 0.24
CA PRO A 156 -14.26 1.52 0.79
C PRO A 156 -13.65 0.15 1.06
N LEU A 157 -12.70 -0.29 0.23
CA LEU A 157 -11.95 -1.53 0.43
C LEU A 157 -11.08 -1.51 1.70
N LEU A 158 -10.32 -0.44 1.92
CA LEU A 158 -9.40 -0.34 3.05
C LEU A 158 -10.13 0.00 4.37
N LEU A 159 -11.28 0.68 4.29
CA LEU A 159 -12.11 1.00 5.46
C LEU A 159 -12.93 -0.21 5.94
N ASN A 160 -13.22 -1.18 5.06
CA ASN A 160 -14.08 -2.32 5.35
C ASN A 160 -13.41 -3.44 6.19
N THR A 161 -12.24 -3.19 6.78
CA THR A 161 -11.47 -4.25 7.48
C THR A 161 -11.76 -4.47 8.96
N TYR A 162 -12.77 -3.82 9.55
CA TYR A 162 -12.97 -3.93 11.00
C TYR A 162 -14.44 -4.12 11.37
N LYS A 163 -14.87 -5.39 11.31
CA LYS A 163 -15.63 -6.06 12.36
C LYS A 163 -15.35 -7.56 12.24
N GLU A 164 -14.23 -8.04 12.79
CA GLU A 164 -14.33 -9.33 13.49
C GLU A 164 -15.43 -9.15 14.53
N ALA A 165 -16.34 -10.10 14.59
CA ALA A 165 -17.46 -10.05 15.51
C ALA A 165 -16.94 -9.92 16.94
N ASP A 166 -17.09 -8.75 17.56
CA ASP A 166 -17.46 -8.71 18.97
C ASP A 166 -18.85 -9.36 19.05
N GLY A 167 -18.87 -10.68 19.25
CA GLY A 167 -20.11 -11.45 19.20
C GLY A 167 -19.94 -12.91 19.53
N CYS A 168 -19.83 -13.17 20.84
CA CYS A 168 -20.08 -14.41 21.61
C CYS A 168 -18.89 -15.34 21.83
#